data_AF-A0A537XDZ0-F1
#
_entry.id   AF-A0A537XDZ0-F1
#
_cell.length_a   1.000
_cell.length_b   1.000
_cell.length_c   1.000
_cell.angle_alpha   90.00
_cell.angle_beta   90.00
_cell.angle_gamma   90.00
#
_symmetry.space_group_name_H-M   'P 1'
#
loop_
_entity.id
_entity.type
_entity.pdbx_description
1 polymer ?
#
loop_
_entity_poly.entity_id
_entity_poly.type
_entity_poly.pdbx_seq_one_letter_code
_entity_poly.pdbx_strand_id
1 'polypeptide(L)'
;MRADAARRRAGQLAAGRAAPRSGGPRRPAPTVSTPPADPGGPTPGEQPPVPAEASPAAPDRCPRCGTPLLPGQYWCLACGFAARTQVATAPRWRWPIVALVLAGVLALAGVVYGFVKLSEETGKAPATGSSGPTGPTIAIPAVPTGPTQPAPAATGPTGPTAGPTAATGPTGPTTPASTPAPGATFSTVSLAADPNGALRYDKASARARAGKVTIDFANRSQIAHNVTVSAGARTLKATKTITASSAKVTLTLKAGTYTYYCSVDAHRAAGMQGSLVVH
;
A
#
# COMPACT_ATOMS: atom_id res chain seq x y z
N MET A 1 -38.49 36.76 14.62
CA MET A 1 -39.59 36.61 15.59
C MET A 1 -39.36 35.31 16.36
N ARG A 2 -39.14 35.41 17.69
CA ARG A 2 -39.50 34.52 18.82
C ARG A 2 -39.36 32.99 18.64
N ALA A 3 -38.93 32.17 19.60
CA ALA A 3 -38.46 32.23 20.99
C ALA A 3 -37.90 30.80 21.27
N ASP A 4 -36.80 30.55 21.96
CA ASP A 4 -36.49 30.69 23.40
C ASP A 4 -37.26 29.73 24.34
N ALA A 5 -36.51 29.30 25.37
CA ALA A 5 -36.90 28.62 26.62
C ALA A 5 -37.12 27.09 26.63
N ALA A 6 -36.85 26.33 27.70
CA ALA A 6 -35.99 26.44 28.89
C ALA A 6 -36.36 25.27 29.83
N ARG A 7 -35.33 24.54 30.30
CA ARG A 7 -35.12 24.06 31.69
C ARG A 7 -36.04 22.99 32.36
N ARG A 8 -35.35 22.31 33.30
CA ARG A 8 -35.77 21.70 34.60
C ARG A 8 -36.13 20.21 34.53
N ARG A 9 -35.84 19.34 35.51
CA ARG A 9 -35.11 19.36 36.81
C ARG A 9 -34.99 17.88 37.27
N ALA A 10 -33.86 17.46 37.84
CA ALA A 10 -33.66 17.08 39.26
C ALA A 10 -34.16 15.69 39.69
N GLY A 11 -33.31 14.97 40.43
CA GLY A 11 -33.68 13.77 41.19
C GLY A 11 -32.49 13.00 41.77
N GLN A 12 -31.77 13.59 42.73
CA GLN A 12 -30.72 12.91 43.51
C GLN A 12 -31.03 13.14 45.00
N LEU A 13 -31.44 12.08 45.71
CA LEU A 13 -31.64 12.05 47.16
C LEU A 13 -31.26 10.65 47.66
N ALA A 14 -30.24 10.56 48.51
CA ALA A 14 -30.09 9.49 49.48
C ALA A 14 -29.15 9.95 50.60
N ALA A 15 -29.70 10.24 51.77
CA ALA A 15 -28.98 10.46 53.00
C ALA A 15 -29.71 9.75 54.16
N GLY A 16 -28.92 9.06 54.99
CA GLY A 16 -29.18 8.87 56.42
C GLY A 16 -29.95 7.62 56.85
N ARG A 17 -29.28 6.74 57.62
CA ARG A 17 -29.52 6.62 59.07
C ARG A 17 -28.55 5.66 59.76
N ALA A 18 -28.16 6.06 60.96
CA ALA A 18 -27.28 5.37 61.89
C ALA A 18 -28.00 4.33 62.77
N ALA A 19 -27.18 3.48 63.41
CA ALA A 19 -27.47 2.37 64.32
C ALA A 19 -28.27 2.74 65.60
N PRO A 20 -28.52 1.79 66.55
CA PRO A 20 -27.58 1.68 67.69
C PRO A 20 -27.54 0.36 68.53
N ARG A 21 -26.52 0.29 69.44
CA ARG A 21 -26.44 -0.42 70.78
C ARG A 21 -26.17 -1.94 70.82
N SER A 22 -25.44 -2.56 71.77
CA SER A 22 -24.52 -2.20 72.88
C SER A 22 -24.14 -3.48 73.69
N GLY A 23 -22.97 -3.52 74.34
CA GLY A 23 -22.66 -4.37 75.52
C GLY A 23 -21.56 -5.43 75.30
N GLY A 24 -20.50 -5.59 76.11
CA GLY A 24 -20.14 -5.01 77.41
C GLY A 24 -18.65 -5.29 77.79
N PRO A 25 -18.20 -4.94 79.01
CA PRO A 25 -16.78 -4.82 79.36
C PRO A 25 -16.30 -5.79 80.47
N ARG A 26 -14.96 -5.94 80.61
CA ARG A 26 -14.13 -6.28 81.81
C ARG A 26 -12.76 -6.82 81.31
N ARG A 27 -11.57 -6.61 81.86
CA ARG A 27 -10.92 -5.82 82.95
C ARG A 27 -9.37 -6.02 82.74
N PRO A 28 -8.42 -5.45 83.54
CA PRO A 28 -7.11 -5.01 83.07
C PRO A 28 -5.89 -5.85 83.54
N ALA A 29 -4.71 -5.41 83.07
CA ALA A 29 -3.32 -5.91 83.17
C ALA A 29 -2.78 -6.38 84.55
N PRO A 30 -1.55 -6.95 84.60
CA PRO A 30 -0.40 -6.11 84.96
C PRO A 30 0.94 -6.41 84.23
N THR A 31 1.81 -5.40 84.29
CA THR A 31 3.21 -5.29 83.83
C THR A 31 4.19 -6.03 84.78
N VAL A 32 5.51 -5.97 84.45
CA VAL A 32 6.73 -6.33 85.22
C VAL A 32 7.28 -7.72 84.79
N SER A 33 8.55 -7.98 84.41
CA SER A 33 9.87 -7.40 84.71
C SER A 33 10.91 -7.84 83.65
N THR A 34 11.98 -7.05 83.45
CA THR A 34 13.19 -7.44 82.71
C THR A 34 14.24 -8.07 83.63
N PRO A 35 15.04 -9.05 83.16
CA PRO A 35 16.47 -9.12 83.50
C PRO A 35 17.40 -9.25 82.26
N PRO A 36 18.72 -9.03 82.40
CA PRO A 36 19.62 -8.65 81.30
C PRO A 36 20.40 -9.80 80.64
N ALA A 37 20.80 -9.52 79.39
CA ALA A 37 21.95 -9.96 78.59
C ALA A 37 22.54 -11.38 78.75
N ASP A 38 22.49 -12.13 77.64
CA ASP A 38 23.47 -13.17 77.30
C ASP A 38 23.92 -12.94 75.83
N PRO A 39 25.21 -12.77 75.51
CA PRO A 39 25.70 -12.60 74.15
C PRO A 39 26.18 -13.96 73.60
N GLY A 40 25.36 -14.62 72.79
CA GLY A 40 25.75 -15.94 72.30
C GLY A 40 24.95 -16.47 71.12
N GLY A 41 25.45 -16.18 69.91
CA GLY A 41 25.24 -17.02 68.73
C GLY A 41 24.32 -16.45 67.66
N PRO A 42 24.75 -16.39 66.38
CA PRO A 42 23.84 -16.12 65.27
C PRO A 42 22.91 -17.31 65.06
N THR A 43 21.61 -17.09 65.27
CA THR A 43 20.53 -17.97 64.81
C THR A 43 20.56 -18.07 63.28
N PRO A 44 20.66 -19.28 62.70
CA PRO A 44 20.35 -19.50 61.29
C PRO A 44 18.83 -19.53 61.10
N GLY A 45 18.31 -18.65 60.25
CA GLY A 45 16.95 -18.77 59.73
C GLY A 45 15.99 -17.67 60.18
N GLU A 46 16.20 -16.46 59.66
CA GLU A 46 15.09 -15.55 59.34
C GLU A 46 15.49 -14.83 58.05
N GLN A 47 14.99 -15.34 56.91
CA GLN A 47 15.18 -14.69 55.62
C GLN A 47 14.40 -13.37 55.64
N PRO A 48 14.99 -12.22 55.25
CA PRO A 48 14.26 -10.96 55.14
C PRO A 48 13.02 -11.15 54.25
N PRO A 49 11.89 -10.44 54.50
CA PRO A 49 10.75 -10.52 53.60
C PRO A 49 11.21 -10.10 52.21
N VAL A 50 11.16 -11.04 51.26
CA VAL A 50 11.34 -10.73 49.85
C VAL A 50 10.33 -9.63 49.50
N PRO A 51 10.73 -8.53 48.84
CA PRO A 51 9.76 -7.58 48.33
C PRO A 51 8.77 -8.37 47.49
N ALA A 52 7.47 -8.22 47.75
CA ALA A 52 6.42 -8.84 46.96
C ALA A 52 6.70 -8.55 45.49
N GLU A 53 7.19 -9.56 44.78
CA GLU A 53 7.44 -9.51 43.35
C GLU A 53 6.13 -9.10 42.72
N ALA A 54 6.11 -7.93 42.07
CA ALA A 54 4.93 -7.40 41.45
C ALA A 54 4.33 -8.50 40.56
N SER A 55 3.14 -8.95 40.93
CA SER A 55 2.39 -9.97 40.19
C SER A 55 2.50 -9.66 38.69
N PRO A 56 3.01 -10.57 37.84
CA PRO A 56 3.26 -10.23 36.45
C PRO A 56 1.93 -9.79 35.84
N ALA A 57 1.93 -8.58 35.27
CA ALA A 57 0.78 -8.04 34.58
C ALA A 57 0.26 -9.09 33.59
N ALA A 58 -1.06 -9.31 33.57
CA ALA A 58 -1.68 -10.29 32.70
C ALA A 58 -1.21 -10.11 31.24
N PRO A 59 -0.93 -11.19 30.49
CA PRO A 59 -0.42 -11.07 29.15
C PRO A 59 -1.43 -10.33 28.26
N ASP A 60 -0.97 -9.31 27.55
CA ASP A 60 -1.77 -8.61 26.54
C ASP A 60 -2.41 -9.61 25.58
N ARG A 61 -3.66 -9.40 25.20
CA ARG A 61 -4.36 -10.25 24.23
C ARG A 61 -4.46 -9.57 22.87
N CYS A 62 -4.38 -10.36 21.80
CA CYS A 62 -4.60 -9.86 20.44
C CYS A 62 -6.05 -9.35 20.29
N PRO A 63 -6.27 -8.11 19.82
CA PRO A 63 -7.63 -7.54 19.70
C PRO A 63 -8.45 -8.18 18.58
N ARG A 64 -7.81 -8.92 17.67
CA ARG A 64 -8.48 -9.56 16.54
C ARG A 64 -8.96 -10.98 16.86
N CYS A 65 -8.15 -11.76 17.59
CA CYS A 65 -8.42 -13.18 17.83
C CYS A 65 -8.33 -13.61 19.30
N GLY A 66 -7.98 -12.71 20.22
CA GLY A 66 -7.95 -12.97 21.66
C GLY A 66 -6.76 -13.78 22.17
N THR A 67 -5.88 -14.27 21.30
CA THR A 67 -4.69 -15.05 21.68
C THR A 67 -3.72 -14.19 22.50
N PRO A 68 -3.12 -14.71 23.60
CA PRO A 68 -2.13 -13.97 24.37
C PRO A 68 -0.88 -13.67 23.52
N LEU A 69 -0.37 -12.45 23.67
CA LEU A 69 0.84 -11.96 23.01
C LEU A 69 1.99 -12.00 24.00
N LEU A 70 3.11 -12.60 23.60
CA LEU A 70 4.34 -12.56 24.38
C LEU A 70 4.84 -11.11 24.51
N PRO A 71 5.54 -10.75 25.60
CA PRO A 71 6.23 -9.46 25.71
C PRO A 71 7.13 -9.23 24.49
N GLY A 72 7.05 -8.06 23.85
CA GLY A 72 7.86 -7.71 22.66
C GLY A 72 7.37 -8.21 21.30
N GLN A 73 6.31 -9.02 21.25
CA GLN A 73 5.72 -9.48 19.99
C GLN A 73 4.85 -8.37 19.34
N TYR A 74 5.27 -7.85 18.17
CA TYR A 74 4.57 -6.76 17.45
C TYR A 74 3.45 -7.24 16.51
N TRP A 75 3.52 -8.50 16.07
CA TRP A 75 2.52 -9.15 15.21
C TRP A 75 2.03 -10.44 15.86
N CYS A 76 0.73 -10.71 15.77
CA CYS A 76 0.13 -11.93 16.31
C CYS A 76 0.43 -13.11 15.38
N LEU A 77 1.18 -14.10 15.87
CA LEU A 77 1.53 -15.30 15.09
C LEU A 77 0.33 -16.19 14.76
N ALA A 78 -0.75 -16.14 15.56
CA ALA A 78 -1.94 -16.97 15.33
C ALA A 78 -2.82 -16.49 14.15
N CYS A 79 -2.96 -15.17 13.95
CA CYS A 79 -3.87 -14.61 12.93
C CYS A 79 -3.21 -13.60 11.97
N GLY A 80 -1.92 -13.29 12.15
CA GLY A 80 -1.18 -12.34 11.33
C GLY A 80 -1.48 -10.86 11.60
N PHE A 81 -2.26 -10.52 12.62
CA PHE A 81 -2.61 -9.13 12.93
C PHE A 81 -1.45 -8.35 13.57
N ALA A 82 -1.18 -7.14 13.10
CA ALA A 82 -0.18 -6.25 13.68
C ALA A 82 -0.70 -5.60 14.98
N ALA A 83 -0.67 -6.35 16.07
CA ALA A 83 -1.30 -5.95 17.33
C ALA A 83 -0.60 -4.78 18.05
N ARG A 84 0.71 -4.57 17.84
CA ARG A 84 1.47 -3.51 18.52
C ARG A 84 2.24 -2.58 17.58
N THR A 85 1.94 -2.56 16.27
CA THR A 85 2.48 -1.50 15.41
C THR A 85 1.77 -0.20 15.77
N GLN A 86 2.31 0.51 16.76
CA GLN A 86 2.03 1.93 16.89
C GLN A 86 2.59 2.60 15.64
N VAL A 87 1.73 2.77 14.63
CA VAL A 87 2.00 3.70 13.54
C VAL A 87 2.13 5.04 14.25
N ALA A 88 3.37 5.50 14.45
CA ALA A 88 3.62 6.82 14.99
C ALA A 88 2.71 7.79 14.25
N THR A 89 1.89 8.55 14.98
CA THR A 89 1.05 9.59 14.39
C THR A 89 1.93 10.40 13.47
N ALA A 90 1.60 10.40 12.17
CA ALA A 90 2.51 10.86 11.14
C ALA A 90 3.11 12.22 11.54
N PRO A 91 4.44 12.41 11.48
CA PRO A 91 5.02 13.74 11.64
C PRO A 91 4.26 14.66 10.71
N ARG A 92 3.98 15.90 11.15
CA ARG A 92 3.09 16.92 10.56
C ARG A 92 3.39 17.31 9.09
N TRP A 93 3.50 16.33 8.19
CA TRP A 93 3.93 16.38 6.79
C TRP A 93 3.02 17.23 5.91
N ARG A 94 1.84 17.56 6.42
CA ARG A 94 0.95 18.56 5.84
C ARG A 94 1.66 19.91 5.68
N TRP A 95 2.51 20.31 6.62
CA TRP A 95 3.25 21.58 6.54
C TRP A 95 4.30 21.61 5.42
N PRO A 96 5.21 20.63 5.27
CA PRO A 96 6.13 20.62 4.13
C PRO A 96 5.40 20.49 2.79
N ILE A 97 4.29 19.74 2.71
CA ILE A 97 3.46 19.68 1.50
C ILE A 97 2.86 21.06 1.17
N VAL A 98 2.28 21.74 2.15
CA VAL A 98 1.70 23.08 1.97
C VAL A 98 2.78 24.09 1.54
N ALA A 99 3.97 24.02 2.13
CA ALA A 99 5.10 24.88 1.75
C ALA A 99 5.54 24.66 0.30
N LEU A 100 5.63 23.40 -0.16
CA LEU A 100 5.97 23.07 -1.54
C LEU A 100 4.91 23.54 -2.54
N VAL A 101 3.63 23.40 -2.19
CA VAL A 101 2.53 23.90 -3.03
C VAL A 101 2.57 25.42 -3.13
N LEU A 102 2.76 26.14 -2.02
CA LEU A 102 2.91 27.60 -2.01
C LEU A 102 4.09 28.06 -2.87
N ALA A 103 5.26 27.40 -2.74
CA ALA A 103 6.42 27.70 -3.55
C ALA A 103 6.17 27.47 -5.05
N GLY A 104 5.47 26.39 -5.41
CA GLY A 104 5.08 26.12 -6.79
C GLY A 104 4.12 27.17 -7.36
N VAL A 105 3.12 27.60 -6.58
CA VAL A 105 2.18 28.67 -6.98
C VAL A 105 2.91 30.00 -7.19
N LEU A 106 3.83 30.37 -6.30
CA LEU A 106 4.63 31.59 -6.42
C LEU A 106 5.55 31.55 -7.66
N ALA A 107 6.17 30.41 -7.95
CA ALA A 107 6.98 30.25 -9.15
C ALA A 107 6.15 30.39 -10.43
N LEU A 108 4.97 29.75 -10.49
CA LEU A 108 4.06 29.88 -11.63
C LEU A 108 3.56 31.31 -11.82
N ALA A 109 3.22 32.01 -10.73
CA ALA A 109 2.84 33.42 -10.79
C ALA A 109 3.98 34.30 -11.33
N GLY A 110 5.23 34.03 -10.93
CA GLY A 110 6.40 34.72 -11.46
C GLY A 110 6.60 34.50 -12.96
N VAL A 111 6.41 33.28 -13.45
CA VAL A 111 6.49 32.97 -14.89
C VAL A 111 5.40 33.69 -15.68
N VAL A 112 4.15 33.67 -15.20
CA VAL A 112 3.04 34.40 -15.84
C VAL A 112 3.31 35.90 -15.88
N TYR A 113 3.78 36.48 -14.76
CA TYR A 113 4.14 37.89 -14.70
C TYR A 113 5.26 38.24 -15.69
N GLY A 114 6.30 37.40 -15.80
CA GLY A 114 7.37 37.57 -16.77
C GLY A 114 6.87 37.55 -18.23
N PHE A 115 5.93 36.65 -18.54
CA PHE A 115 5.35 36.56 -19.89
C PHE A 115 4.49 37.80 -20.25
N VAL A 116 3.68 38.30 -19.31
CA VAL A 116 2.91 39.53 -19.49
C VAL A 116 3.85 40.70 -19.75
N LYS A 117 4.92 40.83 -18.94
CA LYS A 117 5.92 41.90 -19.12
C LYS A 117 6.65 41.84 -20.46
N LEU A 118 6.98 40.65 -20.95
CA LEU A 118 7.64 40.48 -22.26
C LEU A 118 6.69 40.82 -23.44
N SER A 119 5.39 40.63 -23.25
CA SER A 119 4.38 40.93 -24.27
C SER A 119 4.14 42.43 -24.46
N GLU A 120 4.35 43.24 -23.41
CA GLU A 120 4.23 44.71 -23.49
C GLU A 120 5.36 45.34 -24.35
N GLU A 121 6.57 44.78 -24.31
CA GLU A 121 7.73 45.28 -25.08
C GLU A 121 7.68 44.92 -26.57
N THR A 122 7.03 43.82 -26.94
CA THR A 122 6.91 43.37 -28.34
C THR A 122 5.85 44.16 -29.13
N GLY A 123 4.98 44.90 -28.43
CA GLY A 123 3.91 45.73 -29.04
C GLY A 123 4.38 47.04 -29.69
N LYS A 124 5.68 47.35 -29.70
CA LYS A 124 6.22 48.62 -30.20
C LYS A 124 7.31 48.48 -31.27
N ALA A 125 7.23 47.46 -32.12
CA ALA A 125 8.05 47.36 -33.34
C ALA A 125 7.23 47.74 -34.60
N PRO A 126 7.75 48.57 -35.51
CA PRO A 126 7.02 48.98 -36.70
C PRO A 126 6.94 47.83 -37.72
N ALA A 127 5.79 47.71 -38.37
CA ALA A 127 5.56 46.75 -39.43
C ALA A 127 6.40 47.10 -40.67
N THR A 128 7.42 46.29 -40.97
CA THR A 128 8.01 46.19 -42.30
C THR A 128 7.65 44.84 -42.89
N GLY A 129 6.94 44.89 -44.02
CA GLY A 129 6.40 43.73 -44.73
C GLY A 129 7.48 42.79 -45.26
N SER A 130 7.09 41.53 -45.42
CA SER A 130 7.90 40.51 -46.10
C SER A 130 7.04 39.79 -47.13
N SER A 131 7.40 40.00 -48.38
CA SER A 131 6.86 39.37 -49.59
C SER A 131 7.26 37.90 -49.62
N GLY A 132 6.30 36.98 -49.70
CA GLY A 132 6.56 35.55 -49.87
C GLY A 132 6.83 35.19 -51.34
N PRO A 133 7.82 34.32 -51.65
CA PRO A 133 8.00 33.79 -53.00
C PRO A 133 7.11 32.56 -53.24
N THR A 134 6.44 32.57 -54.40
CA THR A 134 5.71 31.48 -55.04
C THR A 134 6.61 30.27 -55.33
N GLY A 135 6.20 29.09 -54.84
CA GLY A 135 6.72 27.78 -55.26
C GLY A 135 5.62 26.96 -55.97
N PRO A 136 5.94 26.21 -57.03
CA PRO A 136 4.94 25.58 -57.90
C PRO A 136 4.32 24.29 -57.33
N THR A 137 3.00 24.20 -57.51
CA THR A 137 2.13 23.05 -57.27
C THR A 137 2.55 21.82 -58.08
N ILE A 138 2.91 20.72 -57.41
CA ILE A 138 3.04 19.40 -58.03
C ILE A 138 1.75 18.61 -57.78
N ALA A 139 1.09 18.25 -58.89
CA ALA A 139 -0.11 17.43 -58.92
C ALA A 139 0.21 15.95 -58.69
N ILE A 140 -0.62 15.28 -57.88
CA ILE A 140 -0.55 13.84 -57.58
C ILE A 140 -1.59 13.13 -58.45
N PRO A 141 -1.23 12.19 -59.34
CA PRO A 141 -2.19 11.38 -60.07
C PRO A 141 -2.72 10.20 -59.24
N ALA A 142 -4.01 9.90 -59.44
CA ALA A 142 -4.80 8.88 -58.74
C ALA A 142 -4.39 7.44 -59.13
N VAL A 143 -4.48 6.53 -58.15
CA VAL A 143 -4.25 5.08 -58.32
C VAL A 143 -5.59 4.36 -58.47
N PRO A 144 -5.84 3.59 -59.55
CA PRO A 144 -7.04 2.80 -59.72
C PRO A 144 -6.93 1.40 -59.07
N THR A 145 -8.07 0.95 -58.56
CA THR A 145 -8.39 -0.39 -58.04
C THR A 145 -8.37 -1.48 -59.11
N GLY A 146 -7.90 -2.69 -58.77
CA GLY A 146 -8.02 -3.92 -59.56
C GLY A 146 -7.99 -5.19 -58.69
N PRO A 147 -8.56 -6.33 -59.15
CA PRO A 147 -9.28 -7.28 -58.29
C PRO A 147 -8.58 -8.62 -57.97
N THR A 148 -9.12 -9.27 -56.93
CA THR A 148 -9.21 -10.69 -56.56
C THR A 148 -8.50 -11.76 -57.42
N GLN A 149 -7.73 -12.65 -56.76
CA GLN A 149 -7.38 -13.97 -57.29
C GLN A 149 -7.43 -15.08 -56.20
N PRO A 150 -7.85 -16.33 -56.51
CA PRO A 150 -8.22 -17.38 -55.54
C PRO A 150 -7.11 -18.41 -55.21
N ALA A 151 -7.42 -19.24 -54.20
CA ALA A 151 -6.65 -20.36 -53.65
C ALA A 151 -6.26 -21.49 -54.64
N PRO A 152 -5.30 -22.35 -54.27
CA PRO A 152 -5.20 -23.70 -54.81
C PRO A 152 -5.48 -24.80 -53.76
N ALA A 153 -6.22 -25.81 -54.20
CA ALA A 153 -6.30 -27.16 -53.62
C ALA A 153 -5.83 -28.17 -54.68
N ALA A 154 -5.15 -29.24 -54.27
CA ALA A 154 -4.90 -30.49 -55.03
C ALA A 154 -4.11 -31.48 -54.13
N THR A 155 -4.74 -32.53 -53.57
CA THR A 155 -4.85 -33.95 -54.01
C THR A 155 -3.69 -34.89 -53.63
N GLY A 156 -4.02 -36.02 -52.96
CA GLY A 156 -3.15 -37.17 -52.59
C GLY A 156 -2.82 -38.10 -53.78
N PRO A 157 -2.74 -39.46 -53.68
CA PRO A 157 -2.75 -40.40 -52.54
C PRO A 157 -1.53 -41.38 -52.55
N THR A 158 -1.50 -42.43 -51.70
CA THR A 158 -1.16 -43.88 -51.94
C THR A 158 -0.69 -44.54 -50.61
N GLY A 159 -1.39 -45.57 -50.12
CA GLY A 159 -0.95 -46.49 -49.02
C GLY A 159 -0.29 -47.75 -49.59
N PRO A 160 -0.32 -48.94 -48.94
CA PRO A 160 -0.35 -49.31 -47.51
C PRO A 160 0.77 -50.32 -47.13
N THR A 161 0.85 -50.77 -45.86
CA THR A 161 1.03 -52.21 -45.43
C THR A 161 1.85 -52.41 -44.13
N ALA A 162 1.26 -53.22 -43.25
CA ALA A 162 1.81 -54.09 -42.17
C ALA A 162 2.25 -53.49 -40.82
N GLY A 163 1.69 -54.07 -39.74
CA GLY A 163 1.95 -53.80 -38.30
C GLY A 163 3.29 -54.36 -37.79
N PRO A 164 3.50 -54.65 -36.47
CA PRO A 164 2.53 -54.99 -35.43
C PRO A 164 2.81 -54.38 -34.01
N THR A 165 2.01 -54.85 -33.04
CA THR A 165 2.34 -55.03 -31.60
C THR A 165 2.19 -53.86 -30.62
N ALA A 166 1.32 -54.09 -29.64
CA ALA A 166 1.14 -53.31 -28.43
C ALA A 166 2.33 -53.47 -27.46
N ALA A 167 2.80 -52.37 -26.88
CA ALA A 167 3.46 -52.34 -25.58
C ALA A 167 3.36 -50.94 -24.94
N THR A 168 3.17 -50.99 -23.63
CA THR A 168 2.86 -49.96 -22.63
C THR A 168 3.94 -48.88 -22.45
N GLY A 169 3.56 -47.63 -22.17
CA GLY A 169 4.48 -46.63 -21.57
C GLY A 169 4.04 -45.15 -21.73
N PRO A 170 3.95 -44.35 -20.65
CA PRO A 170 3.59 -42.93 -20.71
C PRO A 170 4.84 -42.05 -20.75
N THR A 171 5.03 -41.20 -21.77
CA THR A 171 5.85 -39.98 -21.62
C THR A 171 5.48 -38.97 -22.70
N GLY A 172 4.77 -37.91 -22.33
CA GLY A 172 4.56 -36.76 -23.19
C GLY A 172 5.86 -35.96 -23.38
N PRO A 173 6.02 -35.24 -24.50
CA PRO A 173 7.23 -34.48 -24.77
C PRO A 173 7.31 -33.25 -23.86
N THR A 174 8.27 -33.26 -22.93
CA THR A 174 8.74 -32.05 -22.25
C THR A 174 9.42 -31.14 -23.27
N THR A 175 8.80 -30.01 -23.56
CA THR A 175 9.44 -28.86 -24.21
C THR A 175 10.69 -28.46 -23.41
N PRO A 176 11.86 -28.25 -24.05
CA PRO A 176 13.06 -27.81 -23.35
C PRO A 176 12.82 -26.46 -22.68
N ALA A 177 12.95 -26.43 -21.36
CA ALA A 177 13.06 -25.19 -20.60
C ALA A 177 14.33 -24.46 -21.07
N SER A 178 14.16 -23.29 -21.69
CA SER A 178 15.28 -22.42 -22.03
C SER A 178 15.97 -21.97 -20.75
N THR A 179 17.20 -22.46 -20.55
CA THR A 179 18.11 -21.99 -19.50
C THR A 179 18.23 -20.46 -19.55
N PRO A 180 17.87 -19.72 -18.48
CA PRO A 180 18.07 -18.28 -18.44
C PRO A 180 19.57 -17.97 -18.55
N ALA A 181 19.94 -17.10 -19.48
CA ALA A 181 21.30 -16.58 -19.58
C ALA A 181 21.75 -16.00 -18.22
N PRO A 182 22.94 -16.35 -17.72
CA PRO A 182 23.49 -15.78 -16.50
C PRO A 182 23.70 -14.27 -16.68
N GLY A 183 23.05 -13.45 -15.86
CA GLY A 183 23.32 -12.01 -15.78
C GLY A 183 22.12 -11.07 -15.75
N ALA A 184 20.89 -11.56 -15.95
CA ALA A 184 19.70 -10.71 -15.77
C ALA A 184 19.22 -10.77 -14.31
N THR A 185 19.34 -9.65 -13.60
CA THR A 185 18.61 -9.43 -12.34
C THR A 185 17.12 -9.36 -12.66
N PHE A 186 16.36 -10.33 -12.16
CA PHE A 186 14.90 -10.36 -12.26
C PHE A 186 14.28 -9.84 -10.97
N SER A 187 13.23 -9.04 -11.09
CA SER A 187 12.41 -8.61 -9.95
C SER A 187 10.94 -8.73 -10.28
N THR A 188 10.16 -9.24 -9.33
CA THR A 188 8.70 -9.31 -9.46
C THR A 188 8.07 -8.34 -8.47
N VAL A 189 7.17 -7.51 -8.97
CA VAL A 189 6.37 -6.57 -8.17
C VAL A 189 4.92 -7.04 -8.23
N SER A 190 4.42 -7.60 -7.13
CA SER A 190 3.02 -7.98 -7.01
C SER A 190 2.18 -6.76 -6.62
N LEU A 191 1.10 -6.48 -7.35
CA LEU A 191 0.12 -5.43 -7.06
C LEU A 191 -1.28 -6.04 -7.09
N ALA A 192 -2.19 -5.54 -6.26
CA ALA A 192 -3.59 -5.92 -6.31
C ALA A 192 -4.48 -4.68 -6.30
N ALA A 193 -5.63 -4.76 -6.99
CA ALA A 193 -6.71 -3.80 -6.78
C ALA A 193 -7.43 -4.12 -5.47
N ASP A 194 -8.03 -3.11 -4.83
CA ASP A 194 -8.87 -3.33 -3.66
C ASP A 194 -10.05 -4.26 -4.01
N PRO A 195 -10.22 -5.40 -3.31
CA PRO A 195 -11.24 -6.38 -3.65
C PRO A 195 -12.68 -5.88 -3.41
N ASN A 196 -12.86 -4.83 -2.59
CA ASN A 196 -14.15 -4.23 -2.31
C ASN A 196 -14.53 -3.13 -3.33
N GLY A 197 -13.73 -2.94 -4.38
CA GLY A 197 -14.03 -2.00 -5.46
C GLY A 197 -13.60 -0.56 -5.17
N ALA A 198 -12.79 -0.31 -4.14
CA ALA A 198 -12.20 1.02 -4.00
C ALA A 198 -11.17 1.27 -5.12
N LEU A 199 -11.12 2.50 -5.64
CA LEU A 199 -10.21 2.91 -6.71
C LEU A 199 -8.78 3.12 -6.21
N ARG A 200 -8.16 2.06 -5.69
CA ARG A 200 -6.78 2.07 -5.18
C ARG A 200 -6.12 0.70 -5.37
N TYR A 201 -4.80 0.73 -5.41
CA TYR A 201 -4.00 -0.47 -5.26
C TYR A 201 -3.85 -0.83 -3.77
N ASP A 202 -3.48 -2.08 -3.50
CA ASP A 202 -3.15 -2.59 -2.17
C ASP A 202 -1.92 -1.91 -1.56
N LYS A 203 -1.04 -1.36 -2.41
CA LYS A 203 0.17 -0.64 -2.02
C LYS A 203 0.22 0.74 -2.69
N ALA A 204 0.63 1.75 -1.93
CA ALA A 204 0.93 3.09 -2.45
C ALA A 204 2.39 3.22 -2.95
N SER A 205 3.27 2.31 -2.56
CA SER A 205 4.62 2.21 -3.10
C SER A 205 5.11 0.76 -3.20
N ALA A 206 5.91 0.49 -4.23
CA ALA A 206 6.56 -0.79 -4.48
C ALA A 206 8.05 -0.58 -4.78
N ARG A 207 8.85 -1.65 -4.62
CA ARG A 207 10.28 -1.64 -4.89
C ARG A 207 10.67 -2.78 -5.82
N ALA A 208 11.68 -2.57 -6.66
CA ALA A 208 12.27 -3.58 -7.52
C ALA A 208 13.77 -3.34 -7.68
N ARG A 209 14.51 -4.35 -8.15
CA ARG A 209 15.90 -4.16 -8.61
C ARG A 209 15.90 -3.67 -10.06
N ALA A 210 16.89 -2.87 -10.41
CA ALA A 210 17.16 -2.51 -11.79
C ALA A 210 17.38 -3.77 -12.65
N GLY A 211 16.97 -3.70 -13.91
CA GLY A 211 16.96 -4.83 -14.84
C GLY A 211 15.54 -5.22 -15.22
N LYS A 212 15.27 -6.52 -15.36
CA LYS A 212 13.97 -7.03 -15.81
C LYS A 212 12.98 -7.05 -14.65
N VAL A 213 11.98 -6.19 -14.72
CA VAL A 213 10.90 -6.10 -13.74
C VAL A 213 9.61 -6.66 -14.33
N THR A 214 9.00 -7.60 -13.62
CA THR A 214 7.67 -8.13 -13.93
C THR A 214 6.67 -7.56 -12.94
N ILE A 215 5.66 -6.86 -13.43
CA ILE A 215 4.48 -6.50 -12.65
C ILE A 215 3.50 -7.66 -12.71
N ASP A 216 3.16 -8.22 -11.56
CA ASP A 216 2.13 -9.25 -11.39
C ASP A 216 0.90 -8.61 -10.74
N PHE A 217 -0.16 -8.41 -11.53
CA PHE A 217 -1.35 -7.68 -11.12
C PHE A 217 -2.54 -8.61 -10.90
N ALA A 218 -3.17 -8.52 -9.73
CA ALA A 218 -4.40 -9.22 -9.40
C ALA A 218 -5.57 -8.24 -9.22
N ASN A 219 -6.67 -8.46 -9.93
CA ASN A 219 -7.92 -7.75 -9.71
C ASN A 219 -9.00 -8.72 -9.25
N ARG A 220 -9.36 -8.66 -7.97
CA ARG A 220 -10.45 -9.48 -7.40
C ARG A 220 -11.77 -8.74 -7.29
N SER A 221 -11.83 -7.49 -7.77
CA SER A 221 -13.07 -6.71 -7.83
C SER A 221 -13.79 -6.92 -9.16
N GLN A 222 -15.05 -6.49 -9.20
CA GLN A 222 -15.86 -6.43 -10.43
C GLN A 222 -15.60 -5.14 -11.25
N ILE A 223 -14.78 -4.22 -10.73
CA ILE A 223 -14.42 -2.99 -11.43
C ILE A 223 -13.17 -3.26 -12.27
N ALA A 224 -13.16 -2.82 -13.51
CA ALA A 224 -12.06 -3.06 -14.43
C ALA A 224 -10.81 -2.25 -14.02
N HIS A 225 -9.67 -2.92 -13.94
CA HIS A 225 -8.40 -2.29 -13.58
C HIS A 225 -7.25 -2.78 -14.45
N ASN A 226 -6.20 -1.97 -14.54
CA ASN A 226 -4.92 -2.33 -15.10
C ASN A 226 -3.79 -1.74 -14.26
N VAL A 227 -2.55 -2.05 -14.61
CA VAL A 227 -1.37 -1.33 -14.13
C VAL A 227 -0.62 -0.77 -15.32
N THR A 228 -0.51 0.56 -15.37
CA THR A 228 0.31 1.30 -16.32
C THR A 228 1.51 1.87 -15.59
N VAL A 229 2.73 1.65 -16.10
CA VAL A 229 3.97 2.17 -15.55
C VAL A 229 4.47 3.33 -16.42
N SER A 230 4.76 4.48 -15.82
CA SER A 230 5.33 5.66 -16.49
C SER A 230 6.61 6.17 -15.85
N ALA A 231 7.43 6.82 -16.68
CA ALA A 231 8.52 7.69 -16.26
C ALA A 231 8.13 9.14 -16.57
N GLY A 232 7.77 9.90 -15.54
CA GLY A 232 7.17 11.23 -15.72
C GLY A 232 5.88 11.14 -16.54
N ALA A 233 5.78 11.95 -17.60
CA ALA A 233 4.65 11.96 -18.53
C ALA A 233 4.65 10.81 -19.54
N ARG A 234 5.76 10.06 -19.67
CA ARG A 234 5.89 9.00 -20.67
C ARG A 234 5.43 7.66 -20.12
N THR A 235 4.39 7.10 -20.72
CA THR A 235 3.99 5.70 -20.50
C THR A 235 5.05 4.75 -21.05
N LEU A 236 5.49 3.79 -20.23
CA LEU A 236 6.46 2.78 -20.62
C LEU A 236 5.77 1.49 -21.06
N LYS A 237 4.86 0.98 -20.22
CA LYS A 237 4.11 -0.24 -20.50
C LYS A 237 2.88 -0.37 -19.62
N ALA A 238 1.93 -1.19 -20.04
CA ALA A 238 0.73 -1.50 -19.27
C ALA A 238 0.41 -3.00 -19.32
N THR A 239 -0.26 -3.49 -18.28
CA THR A 239 -0.98 -4.77 -18.35
C THR A 239 -2.22 -4.62 -19.23
N LYS A 240 -2.84 -5.74 -19.61
CA LYS A 240 -4.24 -5.72 -20.06
C LYS A 240 -5.13 -5.16 -18.95
N THR A 241 -6.23 -4.51 -19.35
CA THR A 241 -7.33 -4.21 -18.45
C THR A 241 -8.12 -5.47 -18.19
N ILE A 242 -8.36 -5.75 -16.91
CA ILE A 242 -8.92 -7.01 -16.44
C ILE A 242 -10.01 -6.77 -15.39
N THR A 243 -10.96 -7.70 -15.31
CA THR A 243 -11.98 -7.80 -14.26
C THR A 243 -11.91 -9.20 -13.65
N ALA A 244 -12.03 -9.30 -12.32
CA ALA A 244 -12.05 -10.57 -11.57
C ALA A 244 -10.98 -11.62 -12.02
N SER A 245 -9.77 -11.18 -12.34
CA SER A 245 -8.70 -12.03 -12.89
C SER A 245 -7.30 -11.46 -12.59
N SER A 246 -6.25 -11.96 -13.27
CA SER A 246 -4.87 -11.50 -13.11
C SER A 246 -4.21 -11.23 -14.47
N ALA A 247 -3.24 -10.31 -14.50
CA ALA A 247 -2.46 -9.98 -15.68
C ALA A 247 -1.01 -9.67 -15.32
N LYS A 248 -0.09 -9.94 -16.25
CA LYS A 248 1.34 -9.68 -16.06
C LYS A 248 1.89 -8.81 -17.18
N VAL A 249 2.87 -7.99 -16.85
CA VAL A 249 3.68 -7.27 -17.83
C VAL A 249 5.13 -7.22 -17.40
N THR A 250 6.05 -7.50 -18.32
CA THR A 250 7.49 -7.40 -18.08
C THR A 250 8.07 -6.23 -18.87
N LEU A 251 8.90 -5.44 -18.19
CA LEU A 251 9.63 -4.31 -18.72
C LEU A 251 11.03 -4.20 -18.09
N THR A 252 11.99 -3.65 -18.83
CA THR A 252 13.33 -3.38 -18.31
C THR A 252 13.37 -1.97 -17.74
N LEU A 253 13.70 -1.83 -16.45
CA LEU A 253 13.78 -0.55 -15.74
C LEU A 253 15.21 -0.29 -15.27
N LYS A 254 15.63 0.97 -15.35
CA LYS A 254 16.87 1.44 -14.72
C LYS A 254 16.57 1.83 -13.27
N ALA A 255 17.62 2.00 -12.46
CA ALA A 255 17.45 2.60 -11.14
C ALA A 255 16.80 3.99 -11.27
N GLY A 256 15.84 4.29 -10.42
CA GLY A 256 15.03 5.51 -10.51
C GLY A 256 13.64 5.35 -9.92
N THR A 257 12.85 6.42 -10.03
CA THR A 257 11.47 6.44 -9.54
C THR A 257 10.49 6.51 -10.72
N TYR A 258 9.49 5.63 -10.67
CA TYR A 258 8.44 5.48 -11.67
C TYR A 258 7.08 5.62 -10.99
N THR A 259 6.05 5.94 -11.76
CA THR A 259 4.66 5.90 -11.29
C THR A 259 3.99 4.66 -11.86
N TYR A 260 3.27 3.91 -11.04
CA TYR A 260 2.27 2.96 -11.52
C TYR A 260 0.88 3.52 -11.27
N TYR A 261 -0.02 3.42 -12.24
CA TYR A 261 -1.37 3.97 -12.15
C TYR A 261 -2.36 3.17 -12.99
N CYS A 262 -3.65 3.30 -12.68
CA CYS A 262 -4.71 2.71 -13.50
C CYS A 262 -5.14 3.71 -14.57
N SER A 263 -5.08 3.31 -15.83
CA SER A 263 -5.43 4.18 -16.97
C SER A 263 -6.89 4.06 -17.40
N VAL A 264 -7.72 3.36 -16.63
CA VAL A 264 -9.16 3.22 -16.90
C VAL A 264 -9.84 4.51 -16.47
N ASP A 265 -10.44 5.21 -17.43
CA ASP A 265 -11.22 6.44 -17.27
C ASP A 265 -10.60 7.42 -16.26
N ALA A 266 -11.34 7.73 -15.18
CA ALA A 266 -10.94 8.66 -14.13
C ALA A 266 -10.27 7.97 -12.92
N HIS A 267 -9.91 6.69 -12.97
CA HIS A 267 -9.37 5.97 -11.81
C HIS A 267 -8.09 6.58 -11.26
N ARG A 268 -7.17 7.00 -12.14
CA ARG A 268 -5.95 7.72 -11.71
C ARG A 268 -6.29 9.03 -11.00
N ALA A 269 -7.22 9.82 -11.55
CA ALA A 269 -7.66 11.09 -10.96
C ALA A 269 -8.33 10.88 -9.59
N ALA A 270 -9.00 9.74 -9.40
CA ALA A 270 -9.56 9.30 -8.12
C ALA A 270 -8.51 8.77 -7.13
N GLY A 271 -7.23 8.72 -7.49
CA GLY A 271 -6.14 8.32 -6.61
C GLY A 271 -5.58 6.92 -6.85
N MET A 272 -6.00 6.21 -7.89
CA MET A 272 -5.49 4.87 -8.22
C MET A 272 -4.10 4.91 -8.85
N GLN A 273 -3.10 5.27 -8.05
CA GLN A 273 -1.70 5.36 -8.42
C GLN A 273 -0.76 5.15 -7.23
N GLY A 274 0.50 4.86 -7.52
CA GLY A 274 1.56 4.71 -6.53
C GLY A 274 2.96 4.83 -7.13
N SER A 275 3.98 4.78 -6.26
CA SER A 275 5.39 4.97 -6.63
C SER A 275 6.15 3.63 -6.72
N LEU A 276 6.77 3.35 -7.86
CA LEU A 276 7.69 2.23 -8.04
C LEU A 276 9.13 2.73 -7.97
N VAL A 277 9.85 2.38 -6.91
CA VAL A 277 11.26 2.73 -6.73
C VAL A 277 12.14 1.57 -7.13
N VAL A 278 12.98 1.79 -8.13
CA VAL A 278 13.92 0.80 -8.66
C VAL A 278 15.32 1.14 -8.17
N HIS A 279 16.00 0.17 -7.55
CA HIS A 279 17.35 0.30 -6.99
C HIS A 279 18.36 -0.54 -7.76
#